data_AF-A0A2Z4LXT3-F1
#
_entry.id   AF-A0A2Z4LXT3-F1
#
_cell.length_a   1.000
_cell.length_b   1.000
_cell.length_c   1.000
_cell.angle_alpha   90.00
_cell.angle_beta   90.00
_cell.angle_gamma   90.00
#
_symmetry.space_group_name_H-M   'P 1'
#
loop_
_entity.id
_entity.type
_entity.pdbx_description
1 polymer ?
#
loop_
_entity_poly.entity_id
_entity_poly.type
_entity_poly.pdbx_seq_one_letter_code
_entity_poly.pdbx_strand_id
1 'polypeptide(L)'
;MKRNLKSYTNFLNELLVLERFYFATKYAYEETENVINFIRNNKLKFAKETDFGLTVGKPNPFSVKKRARTTRRNIILEIIYVRIVSALEVLLVDLIRDVFILTKEPFKRQDIKHQFSQGELLSLDSTTSILNMIINKECRKLSSGGYNDIVKYYKRHFNIEIGSFHPGNKRMEEIHDRRHLLVHKLGKTDKAYRKKYNTTSTSVFINEEYLLETISDLRSFSSLLKNQLDYRLNNDFNKPTKKQSLSKKMRVIELHHPENYEFEFLSKDYEFWAGDEYCKSNSIIKKIEKVDLETTKLEVVGEVQVLKSFLRLIRRRCKKNGFEFKEKGLSNDNNNGGFSQKLLDEELILKIKSELPEQPWEKGIHKLIATKLNVSNKISSSGIQQLIANGDFKMQIDGKIVE
;
A
#
# COMPACT_ATOMS: atom_id res chain seq x y z
N MET A 1 3.80 -16.33 4.17
CA MET A 1 2.70 -16.32 3.18
C MET A 1 3.20 -15.62 1.92
N LYS A 2 3.31 -16.30 0.77
CA LYS A 2 3.76 -15.64 -0.49
C LYS A 2 2.64 -14.70 -0.96
N ARG A 3 2.91 -13.39 -0.97
CA ARG A 3 1.97 -12.41 -1.53
C ARG A 3 2.00 -12.53 -3.06
N ASN A 4 0.83 -12.56 -3.68
CA ASN A 4 0.71 -12.61 -5.13
C ASN A 4 0.65 -11.17 -5.66
N LEU A 5 1.77 -10.67 -6.16
CA LEU A 5 1.82 -9.39 -6.86
C LEU A 5 1.30 -9.62 -8.28
N LYS A 6 0.06 -9.16 -8.54
CA LYS A 6 -0.65 -9.41 -9.81
C LYS A 6 0.18 -8.94 -11.00
N SER A 7 0.83 -7.79 -10.87
CA SER A 7 1.62 -7.17 -11.94
C SER A 7 2.82 -8.02 -12.34
N TYR A 8 3.48 -8.66 -11.36
CA TYR A 8 4.59 -9.58 -11.61
C TYR A 8 4.13 -10.81 -12.40
N THR A 9 3.01 -11.41 -12.00
CA THR A 9 2.43 -12.57 -12.69
C THR A 9 2.02 -12.22 -14.12
N ASN A 10 1.42 -11.04 -14.33
CA ASN A 10 1.08 -10.55 -15.66
C ASN A 10 2.30 -10.37 -16.55
N PHE A 11 3.39 -9.80 -16.02
CA PHE A 11 4.63 -9.62 -16.75
C PHE A 11 5.28 -10.96 -17.15
N LEU A 12 5.33 -11.94 -16.24
CA LEU A 12 5.86 -13.26 -16.57
C LEU A 12 5.03 -13.95 -17.66
N ASN A 13 3.71 -13.81 -17.62
CA ASN A 13 2.84 -14.33 -18.67
C ASN A 13 3.11 -13.64 -20.01
N GLU A 14 3.24 -12.31 -20.04
CA GLU A 14 3.56 -11.57 -21.26
C GLU A 14 4.94 -11.98 -21.82
N LEU A 15 5.97 -12.13 -20.97
CA LEU A 15 7.29 -12.63 -21.38
C LEU A 15 7.18 -14.01 -22.03
N LEU A 16 6.45 -14.93 -21.41
CA LEU A 16 6.27 -16.30 -21.90
C LEU A 16 5.47 -16.34 -23.22
N VAL A 17 4.45 -15.49 -23.36
CA VAL A 17 3.70 -15.35 -24.63
C VAL A 17 4.62 -14.84 -25.74
N LEU A 18 5.44 -13.84 -25.47
CA LEU A 18 6.35 -13.24 -26.45
C LEU A 18 7.51 -14.19 -26.83
N GLU A 19 8.02 -14.95 -25.86
CA GLU A 19 9.02 -16.00 -26.09
C GLU A 19 8.42 -17.13 -26.95
N ARG A 20 7.20 -17.59 -26.67
CA ARG A 20 6.51 -18.58 -27.51
C ARG A 20 6.22 -18.05 -28.91
N PHE A 21 5.79 -16.80 -29.02
CA PHE A 21 5.58 -16.14 -30.30
C PHE A 21 6.88 -16.07 -31.11
N TYR A 22 8.00 -15.75 -30.46
CA TYR A 22 9.32 -15.80 -31.07
C TYR A 22 9.65 -17.20 -31.62
N PHE A 23 9.53 -18.26 -30.81
CA PHE A 23 9.85 -19.62 -31.28
C PHE A 23 8.91 -20.11 -32.38
N ALA A 24 7.61 -19.81 -32.28
CA ALA A 24 6.64 -20.16 -33.31
C ALA A 24 6.93 -19.46 -34.64
N THR A 25 7.29 -18.17 -34.60
CA THR A 25 7.66 -17.43 -35.81
C THR A 25 8.97 -17.94 -36.39
N LYS A 26 9.99 -18.21 -35.57
CA LYS A 26 11.25 -18.83 -35.99
C LYS A 26 11.01 -20.14 -36.73
N TYR A 27 10.25 -21.06 -36.13
CA TYR A 27 9.89 -22.33 -36.74
C TYR A 27 9.19 -22.15 -38.10
N ALA A 28 8.20 -21.24 -38.18
CA ALA A 28 7.52 -20.95 -39.43
C ALA A 28 8.47 -20.43 -40.53
N TYR A 29 9.46 -19.62 -40.19
CA TYR A 29 10.48 -19.17 -41.14
C TYR A 29 11.38 -20.31 -41.60
N GLU A 30 11.84 -21.16 -40.68
CA GLU A 30 12.68 -22.32 -40.98
C GLU A 30 11.97 -23.31 -41.90
N GLU A 31 10.70 -23.64 -41.61
CA GLU A 31 9.88 -24.51 -42.46
C GLU A 31 9.64 -23.91 -43.84
N THR A 32 9.39 -22.61 -43.89
CA THR A 32 9.27 -21.90 -45.17
C THR A 32 10.58 -21.96 -45.97
N GLU A 33 11.74 -21.83 -45.31
CA GLU A 33 13.04 -21.99 -45.97
C GLU A 33 13.28 -23.41 -46.46
N ASN A 34 12.91 -24.43 -45.68
CA ASN A 34 12.99 -25.83 -46.05
C ASN A 34 12.17 -26.13 -47.33
N VAL A 35 10.90 -25.70 -47.36
CA VAL A 35 10.02 -25.85 -48.53
C VAL A 35 10.61 -25.14 -49.75
N ILE A 36 11.11 -23.92 -49.58
CA ILE A 36 11.69 -23.15 -50.69
C ILE A 36 12.96 -23.81 -51.23
N ASN A 37 13.83 -24.33 -50.35
CA ASN A 37 15.04 -25.05 -50.73
C ASN A 37 14.71 -26.36 -51.44
N PHE A 38 13.71 -27.12 -50.96
CA PHE A 38 13.22 -28.33 -51.60
C PHE A 38 12.74 -28.06 -53.03
N ILE A 39 11.89 -27.05 -53.22
CA ILE A 39 11.38 -26.68 -54.54
C ILE A 39 12.51 -26.25 -55.49
N ARG A 40 13.49 -25.48 -54.97
CA ARG A 40 14.65 -25.03 -55.75
C ARG A 40 15.53 -26.20 -56.20
N ASN A 41 15.83 -27.12 -55.29
CA ASN A 41 16.70 -28.27 -55.55
C ASN A 41 16.05 -29.23 -56.56
N ASN A 42 14.74 -29.42 -56.46
CA ASN A 42 13.97 -30.30 -57.33
C ASN A 42 13.49 -29.63 -58.64
N LYS A 43 13.85 -28.35 -58.87
CA LYS A 43 13.45 -27.55 -60.04
C LYS A 43 11.94 -27.64 -60.36
N LEU A 44 11.10 -27.74 -59.32
CA LEU A 44 9.65 -27.91 -59.51
C LEU A 44 9.06 -26.65 -60.17
N LYS A 45 8.31 -26.83 -61.25
CA LYS A 45 7.59 -25.74 -61.92
C LYS A 45 6.31 -25.43 -61.12
N PHE A 46 6.17 -24.18 -60.68
CA PHE A 46 4.95 -23.68 -60.03
C PHE A 46 3.80 -23.55 -61.04
N ALA A 47 3.09 -24.65 -61.31
CA ALA A 47 1.88 -24.63 -62.13
C ALA A 47 1.00 -25.90 -62.00
N LYS A 48 1.09 -26.66 -60.90
CA LYS A 48 0.11 -27.69 -60.54
C LYS A 48 -0.17 -27.59 -59.04
N GLU A 49 -1.42 -27.74 -58.63
CA GLU A 49 -1.80 -27.89 -57.23
C GLU A 49 -0.84 -28.90 -56.60
N THR A 50 -0.07 -28.46 -55.61
CA THR A 50 0.60 -29.39 -54.71
C THR A 50 -0.48 -30.12 -53.92
N ASP A 51 -0.25 -31.36 -53.51
CA ASP A 51 -1.17 -32.15 -52.67
C ASP A 51 -1.60 -31.45 -51.36
N PHE A 52 -0.96 -30.33 -51.00
CA PHE A 52 -1.28 -29.44 -49.89
C PHE A 52 -2.24 -28.26 -50.24
N GLY A 53 -2.82 -28.21 -51.44
CA GLY A 53 -3.89 -27.27 -51.80
C GLY A 53 -3.47 -25.81 -52.07
N LEU A 54 -2.19 -25.53 -52.33
CA LEU A 54 -1.71 -24.18 -52.67
C LEU A 54 -1.82 -23.90 -54.19
N THR A 55 -2.76 -23.04 -54.59
CA THR A 55 -2.87 -22.52 -55.96
C THR A 55 -1.96 -21.30 -56.15
N VAL A 56 -1.03 -21.36 -57.11
CA VAL A 56 0.00 -20.32 -57.30
C VAL A 56 -0.35 -19.43 -58.49
N GLY A 57 -1.08 -18.36 -58.20
CA GLY A 57 -1.25 -17.17 -59.07
C GLY A 57 -0.78 -15.87 -58.42
N LYS A 58 -0.10 -15.94 -57.28
CA LYS A 58 0.33 -14.80 -56.44
C LYS A 58 1.86 -14.73 -56.36
N PRO A 59 2.45 -13.54 -56.06
CA PRO A 59 3.84 -13.20 -56.38
C PRO A 59 4.81 -14.31 -56.03
N ASN A 60 5.63 -14.68 -57.02
CA ASN A 60 6.64 -15.73 -56.96
C ASN A 60 7.31 -15.76 -55.56
N PRO A 61 7.18 -16.82 -54.74
CA PRO A 61 7.84 -16.89 -53.44
C PRO A 61 9.39 -16.77 -53.53
N PHE A 62 9.95 -16.94 -54.74
CA PHE A 62 11.35 -16.73 -55.09
C PHE A 62 11.67 -15.29 -55.54
N SER A 63 10.68 -14.45 -55.86
CA SER A 63 10.89 -13.01 -56.12
C SER A 63 11.06 -12.20 -54.83
N VAL A 64 10.68 -12.75 -53.68
CA VAL A 64 11.07 -12.23 -52.36
C VAL A 64 12.58 -12.48 -52.19
N LYS A 65 13.38 -11.53 -52.68
CA LYS A 65 14.85 -11.51 -52.57
C LYS A 65 15.26 -11.92 -51.14
N LYS A 66 16.32 -12.72 -50.99
CA LYS A 66 16.92 -13.15 -49.69
C LYS A 66 16.97 -11.99 -48.67
N ARG A 67 17.30 -10.78 -49.14
CA ARG A 67 17.32 -9.53 -48.38
C ARG A 67 15.99 -9.21 -47.68
N ALA A 68 14.86 -9.35 -48.37
CA ALA A 68 13.54 -9.09 -47.79
C ALA A 68 13.15 -10.09 -46.68
N ARG A 69 13.69 -11.32 -46.71
CA ARG A 69 13.45 -12.32 -45.65
C ARG A 69 14.24 -12.00 -44.40
N THR A 70 15.52 -11.69 -44.54
CA THR A 70 16.38 -11.24 -43.43
C THR A 70 15.81 -9.97 -42.80
N THR A 71 15.34 -9.01 -43.61
CA THR A 71 14.70 -7.79 -43.11
C THR A 71 13.43 -8.09 -42.31
N ARG A 72 12.56 -9.01 -42.77
CA ARG A 72 11.33 -9.39 -42.03
C ARG A 72 11.61 -10.09 -40.70
N ARG A 73 12.59 -11.00 -40.66
CA ARG A 73 13.02 -11.65 -39.41
C ARG A 73 13.51 -10.62 -38.40
N ASN A 74 14.33 -9.66 -38.84
CA ASN A 74 14.84 -8.61 -37.97
C ASN A 74 13.74 -7.69 -37.43
N ILE A 75 12.76 -7.32 -38.27
CA ILE A 75 11.60 -6.54 -37.82
C ILE A 75 10.82 -7.26 -36.72
N ILE A 76 10.64 -8.58 -36.82
CA ILE A 76 9.96 -9.35 -35.77
C ILE A 76 10.76 -9.33 -34.47
N LEU A 77 12.08 -9.52 -34.53
CA LEU A 77 12.94 -9.41 -33.35
C LEU A 77 12.82 -8.04 -32.69
N GLU A 78 12.83 -6.96 -33.48
CA GLU A 78 12.66 -5.59 -33.00
C GLU A 78 11.28 -5.35 -32.35
N ILE A 79 10.20 -5.87 -32.95
CA ILE A 79 8.84 -5.75 -32.39
C ILE A 79 8.74 -6.47 -31.05
N ILE A 80 9.25 -7.71 -30.99
CA ILE A 80 9.24 -8.51 -29.76
C ILE A 80 10.05 -7.80 -28.68
N TYR A 81 11.24 -7.32 -29.03
CA TYR A 81 12.09 -6.55 -28.14
C TYR A 81 11.37 -5.31 -27.57
N VAL A 82 10.82 -4.46 -28.44
CA VAL A 82 10.10 -3.25 -28.01
C VAL A 82 8.95 -3.60 -27.06
N ARG A 83 8.21 -4.67 -27.36
CA ARG A 83 7.06 -5.08 -26.54
C ARG A 83 7.49 -5.61 -25.17
N ILE A 84 8.56 -6.40 -25.11
CA ILE A 84 9.11 -6.93 -23.86
C ILE A 84 9.62 -5.81 -22.95
N VAL A 85 10.37 -4.85 -23.50
CA VAL A 85 10.86 -3.70 -22.72
C VAL A 85 9.70 -2.83 -22.24
N SER A 86 8.67 -2.62 -23.08
CA SER A 86 7.47 -1.88 -22.68
C SER A 86 6.68 -2.60 -21.58
N ALA A 87 6.61 -3.94 -21.62
CA ALA A 87 5.98 -4.73 -20.56
C ALA A 87 6.72 -4.59 -19.23
N LEU A 88 8.05 -4.47 -19.25
CA LEU A 88 8.84 -4.19 -18.04
C LEU A 88 8.55 -2.80 -17.48
N GLU A 89 8.46 -1.77 -18.33
CA GLU A 89 8.11 -0.41 -17.89
C GLU A 89 6.75 -0.38 -17.18
N VAL A 90 5.77 -1.10 -17.73
CA VAL A 90 4.45 -1.28 -17.11
C VAL A 90 4.58 -2.01 -15.77
N LEU A 91 5.32 -3.12 -15.72
CA LEU A 91 5.56 -3.86 -14.47
C LEU A 91 6.11 -2.94 -13.37
N LEU A 92 7.15 -2.17 -13.68
CA LEU A 92 7.84 -1.30 -12.72
C LEU A 92 6.90 -0.26 -12.11
N VAL A 93 5.93 0.25 -12.89
CA VAL A 93 4.95 1.21 -12.37
C VAL A 93 3.80 0.50 -11.66
N ASP A 94 3.32 -0.62 -12.20
CA ASP A 94 2.19 -1.35 -11.61
C ASP A 94 2.53 -2.04 -10.29
N LEU A 95 3.78 -2.47 -10.09
CA LEU A 95 4.25 -2.95 -8.79
C LEU A 95 4.11 -1.89 -7.69
N ILE A 96 4.25 -0.61 -8.02
CA ILE A 96 4.03 0.48 -7.07
C ILE A 96 2.55 0.52 -6.66
N ARG A 97 1.63 0.31 -7.61
CA ARG A 97 0.19 0.19 -7.33
C ARG A 97 -0.14 -1.04 -6.48
N ASP A 98 0.47 -2.19 -6.79
CA ASP A 98 0.30 -3.41 -5.99
C ASP A 98 0.76 -3.18 -4.54
N VAL A 99 1.94 -2.56 -4.35
CA VAL A 99 2.44 -2.22 -3.02
C VAL A 99 1.51 -1.23 -2.34
N PHE A 100 1.02 -0.20 -3.04
CA PHE A 100 0.06 0.75 -2.51
C PHE A 100 -1.20 0.05 -2.03
N ILE A 101 -1.78 -0.87 -2.80
CA ILE A 101 -2.97 -1.64 -2.38
C ILE A 101 -2.71 -2.40 -1.08
N LEU A 102 -1.52 -3.01 -0.95
CA LEU A 102 -1.14 -3.79 0.24
C LEU A 102 -0.82 -2.92 1.46
N THR A 103 -0.15 -1.79 1.27
CA THR A 103 0.27 -0.90 2.34
C THR A 103 0.46 0.53 1.85
N LYS A 104 0.08 1.50 2.69
CA LYS A 104 0.26 2.93 2.41
C LYS A 104 1.53 3.50 3.02
N GLU A 105 2.24 2.75 3.87
CA GLU A 105 3.41 3.24 4.62
C GLU A 105 4.50 3.88 3.74
N PRO A 106 4.92 3.28 2.61
CA PRO A 106 5.95 3.89 1.74
C PRO A 106 5.56 5.24 1.13
N PHE A 107 4.28 5.58 1.19
CA PHE A 107 3.67 6.73 0.55
C PHE A 107 3.27 7.83 1.55
N LYS A 108 3.41 7.58 2.86
CA LYS A 108 3.11 8.56 3.92
C LYS A 108 4.27 9.54 4.11
N ARG A 109 4.57 10.31 3.06
CA ARG A 109 5.68 11.26 3.06
C ARG A 109 5.24 12.64 3.52
N GLN A 110 6.02 13.24 4.40
CA GLN A 110 5.77 14.59 4.92
C GLN A 110 6.30 15.70 3.99
N ASP A 111 7.25 15.35 3.11
CA ASP A 111 7.89 16.30 2.21
C ASP A 111 7.11 16.57 0.91
N ILE A 112 6.15 15.70 0.58
CA ILE A 112 5.29 15.86 -0.60
C ILE A 112 3.93 16.40 -0.16
N LYS A 113 3.60 17.61 -0.62
CA LYS A 113 2.31 18.24 -0.40
C LYS A 113 1.52 18.22 -1.70
N HIS A 114 0.41 17.47 -1.72
CA HIS A 114 -0.55 17.56 -2.81
C HIS A 114 -1.52 18.71 -2.55
N GLN A 115 -1.54 19.68 -3.46
CA GLN A 115 -2.54 20.74 -3.47
C GLN A 115 -3.75 20.28 -4.28
N PHE A 116 -4.94 20.55 -3.76
CA PHE A 116 -6.22 20.32 -4.41
C PHE A 116 -7.05 21.60 -4.29
N SER A 117 -7.79 21.94 -5.34
CA SER A 117 -8.77 23.01 -5.24
C SER A 117 -9.97 22.55 -4.39
N GLN A 118 -10.71 23.52 -3.84
CA GLN A 118 -11.95 23.22 -3.10
C GLN A 118 -12.96 22.48 -3.99
N GLY A 119 -13.11 22.91 -5.26
CA GLY A 119 -14.00 22.25 -6.22
C GLY A 119 -13.61 20.80 -6.50
N GLU A 120 -12.30 20.52 -6.66
CA GLU A 120 -11.81 19.15 -6.82
C GLU A 120 -12.11 18.29 -5.61
N LEU A 121 -11.86 18.78 -4.39
CA LEU A 121 -12.11 18.01 -3.17
C LEU A 121 -13.60 17.73 -2.95
N LEU A 122 -14.47 18.71 -3.21
CA LEU A 122 -15.92 18.57 -3.05
C LEU A 122 -16.54 17.67 -4.13
N SER A 123 -15.88 17.54 -5.28
CA SER A 123 -16.31 16.64 -6.36
C SER A 123 -15.93 15.17 -6.10
N LEU A 124 -15.11 14.89 -5.09
CA LEU A 124 -14.72 13.52 -4.77
C LEU A 124 -15.81 12.85 -3.94
N ASP A 125 -16.30 11.74 -4.48
CA ASP A 125 -17.35 10.89 -3.92
C ASP A 125 -16.86 10.00 -2.76
N SER A 126 -15.54 9.76 -2.66
CA SER A 126 -14.99 8.85 -1.66
C SER A 126 -13.52 9.12 -1.30
N THR A 127 -13.12 8.61 -0.13
CA THR A 127 -11.72 8.56 0.29
C THR A 127 -10.86 7.71 -0.65
N THR A 128 -11.44 6.67 -1.26
CA THR A 128 -10.79 5.85 -2.27
C THR A 128 -10.44 6.66 -3.52
N SER A 129 -11.32 7.59 -3.93
CA SER A 129 -11.07 8.49 -5.06
C SER A 129 -9.89 9.42 -4.79
N ILE A 130 -9.77 9.94 -3.57
CA ILE A 130 -8.58 10.70 -3.13
C ILE A 130 -7.32 9.84 -3.23
N LEU A 131 -7.34 8.63 -2.67
CA LEU A 131 -6.19 7.71 -2.70
C LEU A 131 -5.78 7.32 -4.12
N ASN A 132 -6.75 7.09 -5.00
CA ASN A 132 -6.54 6.81 -6.41
C ASN A 132 -5.92 8.01 -7.15
N MET A 133 -6.39 9.22 -6.87
CA MET A 133 -5.78 10.43 -7.43
C MET A 133 -4.31 10.57 -7.03
N ILE A 134 -3.98 10.32 -5.76
CA ILE A 134 -2.60 10.40 -5.25
C ILE A 134 -1.71 9.40 -5.99
N ILE A 135 -2.06 8.11 -5.97
CA ILE A 135 -1.22 7.07 -6.59
C ILE A 135 -1.11 7.23 -8.10
N ASN A 136 -2.17 7.69 -8.78
CA ASN A 136 -2.13 7.95 -10.21
C ASN A 136 -1.24 9.14 -10.58
N LYS A 137 -1.24 10.21 -9.77
CA LYS A 137 -0.31 11.34 -9.97
C LYS A 137 1.14 10.90 -9.83
N GLU A 138 1.45 10.07 -8.84
CA GLU A 138 2.81 9.52 -8.68
C GLU A 138 3.21 8.60 -9.84
N CYS A 139 2.37 7.61 -10.17
CA CYS A 139 2.65 6.66 -11.23
C CYS A 139 2.80 7.32 -12.61
N ARG A 140 1.97 8.32 -12.94
CA ARG A 140 2.03 9.02 -14.24
C ARG A 140 3.35 9.77 -14.44
N LYS A 141 3.90 10.35 -13.37
CA LYS A 141 5.22 11.00 -13.40
C LYS A 141 6.32 9.99 -13.74
N LEU A 142 6.23 8.78 -13.21
CA LEU A 142 7.23 7.72 -13.47
C LEU A 142 7.12 7.16 -14.88
N SER A 143 5.92 6.96 -15.40
CA SER A 143 5.72 6.51 -16.78
C SER A 143 6.32 7.44 -17.83
N SER A 144 6.51 8.73 -17.50
CA SER A 144 7.09 9.73 -18.40
C SER A 144 8.57 10.05 -18.14
N GLY A 145 9.09 9.77 -16.94
CA GLY A 145 10.49 10.07 -16.53
C GLY A 145 11.54 9.06 -16.99
N GLY A 146 11.13 7.91 -17.51
CA GLY A 146 12.03 6.85 -17.97
C GLY A 146 12.69 6.04 -16.83
N TYR A 147 13.56 5.10 -17.22
CA TYR A 147 14.12 4.11 -16.29
C TYR A 147 14.87 4.72 -15.09
N ASN A 148 15.70 5.74 -15.33
CA ASN A 148 16.51 6.36 -14.26
C ASN A 148 15.65 7.00 -13.16
N ASP A 149 14.48 7.54 -13.49
CA ASP A 149 13.58 8.11 -12.49
C ASP A 149 12.87 7.01 -11.69
N ILE A 150 12.58 5.86 -12.32
CA ILE A 150 12.10 4.66 -11.63
C ILE A 150 13.15 4.16 -10.64
N VAL A 151 14.43 4.06 -11.03
CA VAL A 151 15.51 3.64 -10.13
C VAL A 151 15.59 4.52 -8.89
N LYS A 152 15.57 5.86 -9.08
CA LYS A 152 15.55 6.82 -7.97
C LYS A 152 14.31 6.66 -7.10
N TYR A 153 13.15 6.42 -7.71
CA TYR A 153 11.90 6.24 -7.01
C TYR A 153 11.94 5.01 -6.09
N TYR A 154 12.36 3.85 -6.61
CA TYR A 154 12.47 2.63 -5.83
C TYR A 154 13.45 2.76 -4.66
N LYS A 155 14.60 3.42 -4.89
CA LYS A 155 15.56 3.71 -3.82
C LYS A 155 14.97 4.63 -2.76
N ARG A 156 14.23 5.67 -3.16
CA ARG A 156 13.67 6.65 -2.22
C ARG A 156 12.46 6.13 -1.44
N HIS A 157 11.55 5.43 -2.10
CA HIS A 157 10.26 5.02 -1.50
C HIS A 157 10.31 3.64 -0.85
N PHE A 158 11.06 2.70 -1.45
CA PHE A 158 11.13 1.33 -0.94
C PHE A 158 12.49 0.99 -0.35
N ASN A 159 13.48 1.89 -0.44
CA ASN A 159 14.87 1.62 -0.11
C ASN A 159 15.40 0.37 -0.86
N ILE A 160 15.04 0.26 -2.15
CA ILE A 160 15.48 -0.83 -3.02
C ILE A 160 16.38 -0.26 -4.11
N GLU A 161 17.62 -0.73 -4.17
CA GLU A 161 18.59 -0.31 -5.19
C GLU A 161 18.49 -1.18 -6.44
N ILE A 162 17.41 -1.00 -7.22
CA ILE A 162 17.13 -1.88 -8.37
C ILE A 162 18.22 -1.84 -9.46
N GLY A 163 18.99 -0.75 -9.56
CA GLY A 163 20.12 -0.66 -10.49
C GLY A 163 21.29 -1.60 -10.16
N SER A 164 21.32 -2.18 -8.95
CA SER A 164 22.32 -3.18 -8.55
C SER A 164 21.94 -4.61 -8.97
N PHE A 165 20.68 -4.84 -9.34
CA PHE A 165 20.22 -6.18 -9.75
C PHE A 165 20.82 -6.55 -11.09
N HIS A 166 21.13 -7.83 -11.28
CA HIS A 166 21.47 -8.37 -12.59
C HIS A 166 20.37 -8.01 -13.61
N PRO A 167 20.72 -7.50 -14.81
CA PRO A 167 22.06 -7.44 -15.40
C PRO A 167 22.90 -6.19 -15.05
N GLY A 168 22.38 -5.32 -14.21
CA GLY A 168 23.03 -4.09 -13.74
C GLY A 168 22.51 -2.84 -14.45
N ASN A 169 22.68 -1.69 -13.80
CA ASN A 169 22.10 -0.42 -14.24
C ASN A 169 22.49 -0.04 -15.68
N LYS A 170 23.76 -0.22 -16.07
CA LYS A 170 24.25 0.15 -17.41
C LYS A 170 23.57 -0.67 -18.51
N ARG A 171 23.41 -1.98 -18.29
CA ARG A 171 22.75 -2.88 -19.25
C ARG A 171 21.26 -2.59 -19.33
N MET A 172 20.60 -2.37 -18.20
CA MET A 172 19.20 -1.96 -18.16
C MET A 172 18.97 -0.64 -18.91
N GLU A 173 19.84 0.35 -18.68
CA GLU A 173 19.78 1.64 -19.36
C GLU A 173 19.97 1.49 -20.89
N GLU A 174 20.91 0.64 -21.33
CA GLU A 174 21.07 0.30 -22.75
C GLU A 174 19.80 -0.31 -23.33
N ILE A 175 19.16 -1.22 -22.60
CA ILE A 175 17.94 -1.88 -23.05
C ILE A 175 16.82 -0.85 -23.33
N HIS A 176 16.60 0.08 -22.40
CA HIS A 176 15.60 1.14 -22.57
C HIS A 176 15.99 2.13 -23.69
N ASP A 177 17.26 2.53 -23.77
CA ASP A 177 17.75 3.45 -24.81
C ASP A 177 17.58 2.86 -26.21
N ARG A 178 17.89 1.57 -26.41
CA ARG A 178 17.66 0.88 -27.68
C ARG A 178 16.18 0.85 -28.05
N ARG A 179 15.30 0.58 -27.09
CA ARG A 179 13.84 0.64 -27.33
C ARG A 179 13.42 2.04 -27.74
N HIS A 180 13.93 3.07 -27.08
CA HIS A 180 13.66 4.46 -27.45
C HIS A 180 14.09 4.76 -28.89
N LEU A 181 15.29 4.32 -29.32
CA LEU A 181 15.75 4.51 -30.69
C LEU A 181 14.90 3.73 -31.71
N LEU A 182 14.52 2.49 -31.42
CA LEU A 182 13.65 1.69 -32.29
C LEU A 182 12.29 2.35 -32.48
N VAL A 183 11.67 2.84 -31.41
CA VAL A 183 10.32 3.42 -31.43
C VAL A 183 10.30 4.84 -32.00
N HIS A 184 11.27 5.68 -31.63
CA HIS A 184 11.22 7.12 -31.95
C HIS A 184 12.19 7.56 -33.05
N LYS A 185 13.21 6.76 -33.37
CA LYS A 185 14.23 7.10 -34.39
C LYS A 185 14.40 6.04 -35.47
N LEU A 186 13.45 5.10 -35.61
CA LEU A 186 13.51 3.98 -36.58
C LEU A 186 14.83 3.20 -36.45
N GLY A 187 15.31 3.03 -35.21
CA GLY A 187 16.57 2.36 -34.89
C GLY A 187 17.83 3.18 -35.15
N LYS A 188 17.76 4.41 -35.68
CA LYS A 188 18.97 5.22 -35.98
C LYS A 188 19.61 5.75 -34.70
N THR A 189 20.93 5.59 -34.58
CA THR A 189 21.71 6.10 -33.45
C THR A 189 22.13 7.55 -33.67
N ASP A 190 22.23 8.33 -32.59
CA ASP A 190 22.80 9.67 -32.62
C ASP A 190 24.23 9.71 -32.05
N LYS A 191 24.87 10.88 -32.06
CA LYS A 191 26.22 11.05 -31.51
C LYS A 191 26.28 10.77 -30.00
N ALA A 192 25.22 11.09 -29.26
CA ALA A 192 25.17 10.91 -27.82
C ALA A 192 25.13 9.42 -27.45
N TYR A 193 24.26 8.63 -28.09
CA TYR A 193 24.17 7.19 -27.93
C TYR A 193 25.49 6.50 -28.29
N ARG A 194 26.07 6.83 -29.46
CA ARG A 194 27.34 6.25 -29.92
C ARG A 194 28.49 6.50 -28.96
N LYS A 195 28.56 7.71 -28.38
CA LYS A 195 29.54 8.05 -27.34
C LYS A 195 29.28 7.29 -26.04
N LYS A 196 28.00 7.19 -25.61
CA LYS A 196 27.61 6.53 -24.35
C LYS A 196 27.96 5.04 -24.32
N TYR A 197 27.74 4.34 -25.43
CA TYR A 197 27.95 2.89 -25.55
C TYR A 197 29.19 2.50 -26.35
N ASN A 198 30.08 3.45 -26.66
CA ASN A 198 31.30 3.26 -27.44
C ASN A 198 31.08 2.44 -28.72
N THR A 199 30.09 2.83 -29.53
CA THR A 199 29.75 2.14 -30.79
C THR A 199 29.81 3.08 -31.98
N THR A 200 30.28 2.57 -33.11
CA THR A 200 30.31 3.29 -34.39
C THR A 200 29.06 3.03 -35.23
N SER A 201 28.20 2.09 -34.83
CA SER A 201 27.03 1.70 -35.62
C SER A 201 26.05 2.85 -35.78
N THR A 202 25.58 3.05 -37.02
CA THR A 202 24.57 4.07 -37.38
C THR A 202 23.14 3.65 -37.03
N SER A 203 22.93 2.37 -36.72
CA SER A 203 21.64 1.82 -36.33
C SER A 203 21.78 0.78 -35.23
N VAL A 204 20.79 0.70 -34.36
CA VAL A 204 20.62 -0.39 -33.41
C VAL A 204 20.20 -1.63 -34.18
N PHE A 205 20.80 -2.76 -33.85
CA PHE A 205 20.43 -4.06 -34.40
C PHE A 205 20.12 -5.01 -33.25
N ILE A 206 18.98 -5.69 -33.35
CA ILE A 206 18.55 -6.72 -32.39
C ILE A 206 18.71 -8.07 -33.10
N ASN A 207 19.79 -8.78 -32.78
CA ASN A 207 19.94 -10.17 -33.21
C ASN A 207 19.22 -11.11 -32.22
N GLU A 208 19.14 -12.38 -32.61
CA GLU A 208 18.48 -13.42 -31.81
C GLU A 208 19.15 -13.61 -30.44
N GLU A 209 20.47 -13.67 -30.39
CA GLU A 209 21.24 -13.81 -29.17
C GLU A 209 20.93 -12.68 -28.17
N TYR A 210 21.01 -11.42 -28.62
CA TYR A 210 20.70 -10.26 -27.80
C TYR A 210 19.26 -10.26 -27.30
N LEU A 211 18.29 -10.68 -28.13
CA LEU A 211 16.90 -10.79 -27.70
C LEU A 211 16.74 -11.81 -26.59
N LEU A 212 17.31 -13.01 -26.75
CA LEU A 212 17.20 -14.10 -25.77
C LEU A 212 17.93 -13.74 -24.47
N GLU A 213 19.10 -13.12 -24.55
CA GLU A 213 19.80 -12.54 -23.39
C GLU A 213 18.91 -11.52 -22.68
N THR A 214 18.29 -10.60 -23.43
CA THR A 214 17.40 -9.59 -22.86
C THR A 214 16.22 -10.25 -22.13
N ILE A 215 15.62 -11.30 -22.69
CA ILE A 215 14.53 -12.04 -22.03
C ILE A 215 15.01 -12.63 -20.70
N SER A 216 16.20 -13.23 -20.68
CA SER A 216 16.82 -13.80 -19.48
C SER A 216 17.15 -12.73 -18.43
N ASP A 217 17.76 -11.62 -18.87
CA ASP A 217 18.10 -10.45 -18.07
C ASP A 217 16.85 -9.93 -17.35
N LEU A 218 15.76 -9.70 -18.09
CA LEU A 218 14.52 -9.13 -17.56
C LEU A 218 13.77 -10.10 -16.64
N ARG A 219 13.82 -11.40 -16.92
CA ARG A 219 13.27 -12.45 -16.04
C ARG A 219 14.03 -12.48 -14.71
N SER A 220 15.35 -12.41 -14.75
CA SER A 220 16.20 -12.39 -13.55
C SER A 220 15.99 -11.10 -12.75
N PHE A 221 16.01 -9.95 -13.43
CA PHE A 221 15.78 -8.64 -12.83
C PHE A 221 14.43 -8.56 -12.11
N SER A 222 13.34 -8.96 -12.79
CA SER A 222 11.98 -8.92 -12.22
C SER A 222 11.82 -9.86 -11.03
N SER A 223 12.46 -11.05 -11.06
CA SER A 223 12.48 -11.98 -9.93
C SER A 223 13.18 -11.39 -8.71
N LEU A 224 14.37 -10.80 -8.89
CA LEU A 224 15.10 -10.13 -7.82
C LEU A 224 14.30 -8.96 -7.22
N LEU A 225 13.69 -8.15 -8.08
CA LEU A 225 12.82 -7.05 -7.66
C LEU A 225 11.64 -7.54 -6.82
N LYS A 226 10.95 -8.57 -7.30
CA LYS A 226 9.82 -9.16 -6.59
C LYS A 226 10.24 -9.70 -5.22
N ASN A 227 11.37 -10.40 -5.14
CA ASN A 227 11.88 -10.94 -3.87
C ASN A 227 12.23 -9.83 -2.87
N GLN A 228 12.88 -8.75 -3.34
CA GLN A 228 13.21 -7.60 -2.49
C GLN A 228 11.95 -6.85 -2.03
N LEU A 229 10.96 -6.69 -2.91
CA LEU A 229 9.66 -6.13 -2.53
C LEU A 229 8.95 -6.99 -1.50
N ASP A 230 8.87 -8.31 -1.71
CA ASP A 230 8.27 -9.25 -0.77
C ASP A 230 8.96 -9.18 0.61
N TYR A 231 10.29 -9.05 0.64
CA TYR A 231 11.05 -8.85 1.88
C TYR A 231 10.65 -7.55 2.59
N ARG A 232 10.66 -6.41 1.89
CA ARG A 232 10.26 -5.10 2.45
C ARG A 232 8.83 -5.10 2.97
N LEU A 233 7.92 -5.70 2.19
CA LEU A 233 6.50 -5.85 2.51
C LEU A 233 6.25 -6.68 3.76
N ASN A 234 7.11 -7.67 4.05
CA ASN A 234 6.97 -8.52 5.22
C ASN A 234 7.62 -7.94 6.47
N ASN A 235 8.79 -7.29 6.34
CA ASN A 235 9.64 -6.91 7.48
C ASN A 235 9.55 -5.42 7.86
N ASP A 236 9.44 -4.53 6.88
CA ASP A 236 9.60 -3.10 7.12
C ASP A 236 8.25 -2.37 7.19
N PHE A 237 7.32 -2.73 6.30
CA PHE A 237 6.01 -2.04 6.21
C PHE A 237 4.91 -2.65 7.10
N ASN A 238 5.15 -3.80 7.73
CA ASN A 238 4.19 -4.42 8.66
C ASN A 238 4.49 -4.11 10.13
N LYS A 239 5.55 -3.35 10.44
CA LYS A 239 5.76 -2.94 11.84
C LYS A 239 4.54 -2.10 12.24
N PRO A 240 3.75 -2.49 13.25
CA PRO A 240 2.73 -1.60 13.76
C PRO A 240 3.48 -0.37 14.25
N THR A 241 3.36 0.72 13.49
CA THR A 241 3.65 2.03 14.03
C THR A 241 2.91 2.07 15.35
N LYS A 242 3.62 2.34 16.46
CA LYS A 242 3.00 2.59 17.76
C LYS A 242 2.05 3.77 17.55
N LYS A 243 0.85 3.49 17.06
CA LYS A 243 -0.21 4.47 16.92
C LYS A 243 -0.42 4.93 18.34
N GLN A 244 -0.21 6.22 18.58
CA GLN A 244 -0.95 6.91 19.64
C GLN A 244 -2.39 6.51 19.41
N SER A 245 -2.86 5.58 20.25
CA SER A 245 -4.20 5.07 20.23
C SER A 245 -5.07 6.25 20.65
N LEU A 246 -5.54 7.04 19.69
CA LEU A 246 -6.79 7.76 19.85
C LEU A 246 -7.82 6.67 20.13
N SER A 247 -8.12 6.48 21.42
CA SER A 247 -8.91 5.36 21.93
C SER A 247 -10.32 5.45 21.35
N LYS A 248 -10.55 4.79 20.22
CA LYS A 248 -11.89 4.68 19.66
C LYS A 248 -12.75 3.88 20.65
N LYS A 249 -13.83 4.48 21.13
CA LYS A 249 -14.78 3.79 22.02
C LYS A 249 -15.93 3.23 21.19
N MET A 250 -16.50 2.14 21.67
CA MET A 250 -17.71 1.56 21.11
C MET A 250 -18.89 1.84 22.05
N ARG A 251 -20.04 2.16 21.47
CA ARG A 251 -21.31 2.30 22.18
C ARG A 251 -22.40 1.57 21.41
N VAL A 252 -23.30 0.96 22.18
CA VAL A 252 -24.52 0.35 21.65
C VAL A 252 -25.68 1.22 22.11
N ILE A 253 -26.51 1.62 21.16
CA ILE A 253 -27.67 2.48 21.39
C ILE A 253 -28.91 1.70 20.98
N GLU A 254 -29.93 1.72 21.84
CA GLU A 254 -31.25 1.19 21.58
C GLU A 254 -32.23 2.37 21.53
N LEU A 255 -32.96 2.50 20.42
CA LEU A 255 -33.96 3.55 20.17
C LEU A 255 -35.34 2.91 20.08
N HIS A 256 -36.29 3.37 20.89
CA HIS A 256 -37.70 2.96 20.78
C HIS A 256 -38.51 4.09 20.13
N HIS A 257 -39.25 3.78 19.06
CA HIS A 257 -39.97 4.72 18.22
C HIS A 257 -41.29 4.10 17.72
N PRO A 258 -42.25 4.93 17.24
CA PRO A 258 -43.45 4.44 16.60
C PRO A 258 -43.14 3.54 15.40
N GLU A 259 -44.08 2.65 15.07
CA GLU A 259 -43.96 1.68 14.00
C GLU A 259 -43.45 2.32 12.69
N ASN A 260 -42.41 1.72 12.09
CA ASN A 260 -41.82 2.14 10.81
C ASN A 260 -41.24 3.57 10.75
N TYR A 261 -40.94 4.20 11.88
CA TYR A 261 -40.29 5.51 11.88
C TYR A 261 -38.83 5.42 11.35
N GLU A 262 -38.50 6.23 10.34
CA GLU A 262 -37.13 6.35 9.84
C GLU A 262 -36.43 7.59 10.39
N PHE A 263 -35.29 7.38 11.05
CA PHE A 263 -34.48 8.47 11.55
C PHE A 263 -33.59 9.05 10.44
N GLU A 264 -33.81 10.30 10.07
CA GLU A 264 -32.95 11.05 9.13
C GLU A 264 -31.46 10.96 9.50
N PHE A 265 -31.16 10.99 10.80
CA PHE A 265 -29.79 10.96 11.31
C PHE A 265 -29.08 9.61 11.19
N LEU A 266 -29.82 8.56 10.84
CA LEU A 266 -29.27 7.25 10.51
C LEU A 266 -28.97 7.09 9.03
N SER A 267 -29.35 8.05 8.19
CA SER A 267 -28.92 8.06 6.80
C SER A 267 -27.38 8.14 6.73
N LYS A 268 -26.80 7.44 5.75
CA LYS A 268 -25.33 7.34 5.61
C LYS A 268 -24.69 8.72 5.45
N ASP A 269 -25.41 9.65 4.85
CA ASP A 269 -24.92 10.98 4.50
C ASP A 269 -25.39 12.06 5.47
N TYR A 270 -25.98 11.69 6.62
CA TYR A 270 -26.36 12.68 7.61
C TYR A 270 -25.15 13.39 8.19
N GLU A 271 -25.20 14.71 8.19
CA GLU A 271 -24.07 15.59 8.50
C GLU A 271 -24.31 16.27 9.85
N PHE A 272 -23.29 16.30 10.71
CA PHE A 272 -23.38 16.93 12.00
C PHE A 272 -22.02 17.45 12.46
N TRP A 273 -22.05 18.42 13.39
CA TRP A 273 -20.85 19.01 13.98
C TRP A 273 -20.51 18.36 15.32
N ALA A 274 -19.24 18.06 15.53
CA ALA A 274 -18.67 17.60 16.78
C ALA A 274 -17.62 18.60 17.29
N GLY A 275 -18.08 19.65 17.97
CA GLY A 275 -17.23 20.81 18.23
C GLY A 275 -16.99 21.55 16.92
N ASP A 276 -15.72 21.71 16.55
CA ASP A 276 -15.30 22.37 15.30
C ASP A 276 -15.08 21.38 14.14
N GLU A 277 -15.29 20.08 14.39
CA GLU A 277 -15.12 19.04 13.38
C GLU A 277 -16.44 18.70 12.69
N TYR A 278 -16.41 18.68 11.37
CA TYR A 278 -17.52 18.24 10.54
C TYR A 278 -17.51 16.71 10.39
N CYS A 279 -18.62 16.07 10.73
CA CYS A 279 -18.75 14.62 10.80
C CYS A 279 -19.94 14.11 9.97
N LYS A 280 -19.83 12.88 9.48
CA LYS A 280 -20.93 12.15 8.82
C LYS A 280 -21.30 10.89 9.59
N SER A 281 -22.59 10.53 9.60
CA SER A 281 -23.08 9.35 10.31
C SER A 281 -22.41 8.04 9.85
N ASN A 282 -22.07 7.89 8.57
CA ASN A 282 -21.34 6.72 8.07
C ASN A 282 -19.92 6.53 8.66
N SER A 283 -19.31 7.60 9.18
CA SER A 283 -17.96 7.55 9.76
C SER A 283 -17.94 6.93 11.14
N ILE A 284 -19.11 6.84 11.79
CA ILE A 284 -19.28 6.36 13.17
C ILE A 284 -20.24 5.18 13.30
N ILE A 285 -21.30 5.09 12.47
CA ILE A 285 -22.26 3.99 12.53
C ILE A 285 -21.64 2.78 11.85
N LYS A 286 -21.36 1.74 12.65
CA LYS A 286 -20.80 0.48 12.18
C LYS A 286 -21.89 -0.49 11.75
N LYS A 287 -22.99 -0.55 12.51
CA LYS A 287 -24.10 -1.48 12.29
C LYS A 287 -25.42 -0.82 12.69
N ILE A 288 -26.46 -1.06 11.90
CA ILE A 288 -27.85 -0.75 12.21
C ILE A 288 -28.61 -2.06 12.14
N GLU A 289 -29.38 -2.38 13.18
CA GLU A 289 -30.15 -3.61 13.30
C GLU A 289 -31.55 -3.24 13.79
N LYS A 290 -32.58 -3.51 12.97
CA LYS A 290 -33.98 -3.39 13.39
C LYS A 290 -34.32 -4.67 14.16
N VAL A 291 -34.58 -4.53 15.46
CA VAL A 291 -34.87 -5.68 16.34
C VAL A 291 -36.34 -6.09 16.21
N ASP A 292 -37.21 -5.09 16.15
CA ASP A 292 -38.64 -5.21 15.89
C ASP A 292 -39.14 -3.94 15.15
N LEU A 293 -40.45 -3.78 15.01
CA LEU A 293 -41.05 -2.64 14.28
C LEU A 293 -40.90 -1.30 15.01
N GLU A 294 -40.61 -1.34 16.31
CA GLU A 294 -40.56 -0.17 17.20
C GLU A 294 -39.16 0.07 17.77
N THR A 295 -38.21 -0.84 17.56
CA THR A 295 -36.90 -0.83 18.20
C THR A 295 -35.77 -0.95 17.18
N THR A 296 -34.94 0.09 17.12
CA THR A 296 -33.72 0.13 16.30
C THR A 296 -32.47 0.13 17.18
N LYS A 297 -31.56 -0.81 16.93
CA LYS A 297 -30.27 -0.93 17.61
C LYS A 297 -29.13 -0.46 16.73
N LEU A 298 -28.22 0.33 17.32
CA LEU A 298 -27.10 0.96 16.63
C LEU A 298 -25.79 0.59 17.32
N GLU A 299 -24.80 0.19 16.54
CA GLU A 299 -23.42 0.09 16.98
C GLU A 299 -22.64 1.28 16.43
N VAL A 300 -22.16 2.15 17.32
CA VAL A 300 -21.36 3.32 16.95
C VAL A 300 -19.94 3.22 17.49
N VAL A 301 -18.96 3.58 16.66
CA VAL A 301 -17.54 3.55 16.99
C VAL A 301 -16.89 4.85 16.53
N GLY A 302 -16.18 5.52 17.43
CA GLY A 302 -15.54 6.79 17.10
C GLY A 302 -14.71 7.35 18.24
N GLU A 303 -14.17 8.54 18.01
CA GLU A 303 -13.52 9.32 19.06
C GLU A 303 -14.54 9.80 20.10
N VAL A 304 -14.09 9.98 21.34
CA VAL A 304 -14.98 10.29 22.47
C VAL A 304 -15.78 11.58 22.24
N GLN A 305 -15.17 12.61 21.64
CA GLN A 305 -15.83 13.88 21.38
C GLN A 305 -16.88 13.77 20.27
N VAL A 306 -16.58 13.07 19.18
CA VAL A 306 -17.52 12.80 18.08
C VAL A 306 -18.71 11.99 18.58
N LEU A 307 -18.45 10.91 19.33
CA LEU A 307 -19.50 10.08 19.92
C LEU A 307 -20.39 10.87 20.88
N LYS A 308 -19.81 11.72 21.75
CA LYS A 308 -20.59 12.57 22.65
C LYS A 308 -21.52 13.52 21.89
N SER A 309 -21.03 14.11 20.80
CA SER A 309 -21.81 15.03 19.97
C SER A 309 -22.94 14.29 19.24
N PHE A 310 -22.65 13.12 18.69
CA PHE A 310 -23.65 12.29 18.03
C PHE A 310 -24.73 11.79 19.02
N LEU A 311 -24.34 11.31 20.19
CA LEU A 311 -25.28 10.90 21.25
C LEU A 311 -26.14 12.08 21.72
N ARG A 312 -25.57 13.29 21.83
CA ARG A 312 -26.31 14.50 22.16
C ARG A 312 -27.34 14.83 21.07
N LEU A 313 -27.00 14.63 19.80
CA LEU A 313 -27.91 14.82 18.67
C LEU A 313 -29.08 13.84 18.74
N ILE A 314 -28.81 12.55 18.94
CA ILE A 314 -29.82 11.50 19.10
C ILE A 314 -30.76 11.85 20.26
N ARG A 315 -30.22 12.13 21.46
CA ARG A 315 -31.02 12.45 22.64
C ARG A 315 -31.94 13.65 22.43
N ARG A 316 -31.45 14.71 21.75
CA ARG A 316 -32.27 15.90 21.44
C ARG A 316 -33.43 15.55 20.52
N ARG A 317 -33.19 14.73 19.49
CA ARG A 317 -34.24 14.29 18.54
C ARG A 317 -35.25 13.37 19.21
N CYS A 318 -34.79 12.39 20.00
CA CYS A 318 -35.67 11.53 20.78
C CYS A 318 -36.54 12.33 21.75
N LYS A 319 -35.96 13.28 22.51
CA LYS A 319 -36.72 14.14 23.42
C LYS A 319 -37.77 14.99 22.69
N LYS A 320 -37.43 15.56 21.52
CA LYS A 320 -38.36 16.38 20.72
C LYS A 320 -39.57 15.57 20.24
N ASN A 321 -39.37 14.29 19.94
CA ASN A 321 -40.39 13.42 19.37
C ASN A 321 -41.03 12.46 20.40
N GLY A 322 -40.64 12.53 21.68
CA GLY A 322 -41.17 11.66 22.74
C GLY A 322 -40.67 10.21 22.71
N PHE A 323 -39.52 9.95 22.09
CA PHE A 323 -38.96 8.60 21.93
C PHE A 323 -38.07 8.20 23.12
N GLU A 324 -38.01 6.90 23.43
CA GLU A 324 -37.09 6.41 24.45
C GLU A 324 -35.69 6.13 23.87
N PHE A 325 -34.66 6.42 24.67
CA PHE A 325 -33.26 6.25 24.32
C PHE A 325 -32.55 5.48 25.45
N LYS A 326 -31.90 4.36 25.12
CA LYS A 326 -31.07 3.57 26.04
C LYS A 326 -29.65 3.44 25.49
N GLU A 327 -28.67 3.83 26.30
CA GLU A 327 -27.24 3.68 25.97
C GLU A 327 -26.64 2.55 26.80
N LYS A 328 -26.05 1.56 26.12
CA LYS A 328 -25.21 0.53 26.75
C LYS A 328 -23.75 0.82 26.40
N GLY A 329 -22.95 1.10 27.44
CA GLY A 329 -21.51 1.24 27.30
C GLY A 329 -20.85 -0.12 27.14
N LEU A 330 -20.32 -0.44 25.96
CA LEU A 330 -19.30 -1.48 25.82
C LEU A 330 -17.94 -0.83 26.03
N SER A 331 -17.54 -0.72 27.29
CA SER A 331 -16.14 -0.44 27.62
C SER A 331 -15.30 -1.66 27.26
N ASN A 332 -14.69 -1.67 26.08
CA ASN A 332 -13.42 -2.35 25.88
C ASN A 332 -12.34 -1.54 26.61
N ASP A 333 -12.29 -1.70 27.93
CA ASP A 333 -11.13 -1.32 28.74
C ASP A 333 -10.88 -2.47 29.72
N ASN A 334 -9.95 -3.34 29.34
CA ASN A 334 -9.14 -4.13 30.26
C ASN A 334 -8.13 -3.23 31.01
N ASN A 335 -8.46 -1.96 31.21
CA ASN A 335 -7.67 -0.99 31.93
C ASN A 335 -8.50 -0.50 33.11
N ASN A 336 -8.23 -1.10 34.27
CA ASN A 336 -8.44 -0.48 35.58
C ASN A 336 -7.76 0.90 35.58
N GLY A 337 -8.55 1.93 35.27
CA GLY A 337 -8.08 3.31 35.15
C GLY A 337 -9.20 4.32 35.37
N GLY A 338 -10.17 4.01 36.24
CA GLY A 338 -11.04 5.02 36.82
C GLY A 338 -10.34 5.64 38.03
N PHE A 339 -9.79 6.85 37.84
CA PHE A 339 -9.49 7.74 38.94
C PHE A 339 -10.81 8.13 39.64
N SER A 340 -11.24 7.33 40.60
CA SER A 340 -11.87 7.88 41.78
C SER A 340 -10.74 8.12 42.77
N GLN A 341 -10.54 9.37 43.18
CA GLN A 341 -9.98 9.64 44.49
C GLN A 341 -10.93 8.97 45.49
N LYS A 342 -10.64 7.72 45.85
CA LYS A 342 -11.11 7.20 47.13
C LYS A 342 -10.46 8.11 48.16
N LEU A 343 -11.27 8.99 48.77
CA LEU A 343 -10.96 9.55 50.07
C LEU A 343 -10.46 8.39 50.93
N LEU A 344 -9.18 8.42 51.28
CA LEU A 344 -8.65 7.53 52.29
C LEU A 344 -9.37 7.91 53.58
N ASP A 345 -10.00 6.93 54.25
CA ASP A 345 -10.61 7.17 55.56
C ASP A 345 -9.57 7.80 56.50
N GLU A 346 -9.93 8.91 57.16
CA GLU A 346 -9.04 9.66 58.04
C GLU A 346 -8.46 8.77 59.16
N GLU A 347 -9.23 7.79 59.64
CA GLU A 347 -8.76 6.78 60.60
C GLU A 347 -7.59 5.95 60.06
N LEU A 348 -7.57 5.66 58.77
CA LEU A 348 -6.52 4.89 58.13
C LEU A 348 -5.25 5.72 57.94
N ILE A 349 -5.40 7.03 57.70
CA ILE A 349 -4.29 7.98 57.63
C ILE A 349 -3.62 8.13 59.00
N LEU A 350 -4.40 8.23 60.08
CA LEU A 350 -3.88 8.27 61.46
C LEU A 350 -3.14 6.99 61.84
N LYS A 351 -3.65 5.81 61.45
CA LYS A 351 -2.96 4.52 61.65
C LYS A 351 -1.65 4.43 60.87
N ILE A 352 -1.61 4.98 59.65
CA ILE A 352 -0.35 5.08 58.88
C ILE A 352 0.63 6.02 59.58
N LYS A 353 0.16 7.15 60.13
CA LYS A 353 1.00 8.12 60.86
C LYS A 353 1.62 7.52 62.12
N SER A 354 0.86 6.75 62.92
CA SER A 354 1.37 6.13 64.15
C SER A 354 2.41 5.03 63.91
N GLU A 355 2.41 4.44 62.72
CA GLU A 355 3.29 3.32 62.34
C GLU A 355 4.53 3.77 61.55
N LEU A 356 4.64 5.05 61.21
CA LEU A 356 5.80 5.62 60.54
C LEU A 356 6.91 5.92 61.58
N PRO A 357 8.15 5.47 61.37
CA PRO A 357 9.29 5.89 62.18
C PRO A 357 9.65 7.36 61.90
N GLU A 358 10.51 7.94 62.74
CA GLU A 358 11.05 9.29 62.49
C GLU A 358 11.78 9.35 61.13
N GLN A 359 11.60 10.44 60.38
CA GLN A 359 12.27 10.64 59.09
C GLN A 359 13.78 10.85 59.27
N PRO A 360 14.63 10.41 58.32
CA PRO A 360 14.30 9.89 56.99
C PRO A 360 13.98 8.38 56.94
N TRP A 361 13.04 7.99 56.05
CA TRP A 361 12.67 6.58 55.88
C TRP A 361 13.47 5.88 54.80
N GLU A 362 13.85 4.62 55.06
CA GLU A 362 14.48 3.76 54.06
C GLU A 362 13.61 3.52 52.81
N LYS A 363 14.28 3.20 51.69
CA LYS A 363 13.62 2.95 50.41
C LYS A 363 12.68 1.76 50.51
N GLY A 364 11.38 2.02 50.39
CA GLY A 364 10.34 0.98 50.44
C GLY A 364 9.53 0.92 51.74
N ILE A 365 9.62 1.92 52.62
CA ILE A 365 8.84 2.00 53.87
C ILE A 365 7.32 1.77 53.68
N HIS A 366 6.76 2.23 52.56
CA HIS A 366 5.35 2.03 52.21
C HIS A 366 4.97 0.55 52.03
N LYS A 367 5.92 -0.33 51.69
CA LYS A 367 5.67 -1.78 51.62
C LYS A 367 5.62 -2.41 53.01
N LEU A 368 6.50 -1.98 53.91
CA LEU A 368 6.54 -2.48 55.29
C LEU A 368 5.25 -2.10 56.04
N ILE A 369 4.80 -0.85 55.88
CA ILE A 369 3.55 -0.37 56.49
C ILE A 369 2.34 -1.04 55.85
N ALA A 370 2.34 -1.23 54.53
CA ALA A 370 1.29 -1.96 53.84
C ALA A 370 1.13 -3.40 54.36
N THR A 371 2.24 -4.11 54.57
CA THR A 371 2.21 -5.46 55.17
C THR A 371 1.75 -5.44 56.63
N LYS A 372 2.13 -4.43 57.41
CA LYS A 372 1.78 -4.33 58.84
C LYS A 372 0.31 -3.99 59.06
N LEU A 373 -0.26 -3.11 58.23
CA LEU A 373 -1.66 -2.67 58.30
C LEU A 373 -2.61 -3.51 57.43
N ASN A 374 -2.11 -4.54 56.75
CA ASN A 374 -2.85 -5.38 55.81
C ASN A 374 -3.60 -4.56 54.73
N VAL A 375 -2.92 -3.55 54.17
CA VAL A 375 -3.44 -2.68 53.10
C VAL A 375 -2.60 -2.81 51.83
N SER A 376 -3.13 -2.38 50.69
CA SER A 376 -2.33 -2.39 49.45
C SER A 376 -1.17 -1.38 49.52
N ASN A 377 -0.03 -1.71 48.88
CA ASN A 377 1.12 -0.80 48.75
C ASN A 377 0.73 0.58 48.21
N LYS A 378 -0.27 0.62 47.33
CA LYS A 378 -0.80 1.85 46.74
C LYS A 378 -1.52 2.72 47.78
N ILE A 379 -2.31 2.10 48.66
CA ILE A 379 -3.01 2.79 49.76
C ILE A 379 -2.00 3.36 50.76
N SER A 380 -1.01 2.58 51.19
CA SER A 380 0.03 3.06 52.10
C SER A 380 0.85 4.19 51.48
N SER A 381 1.23 4.07 50.20
CA SER A 381 1.96 5.13 49.48
C SER A 381 1.14 6.41 49.34
N SER A 382 -0.16 6.32 49.04
CA SER A 382 -1.04 7.48 48.93
C SER A 382 -1.28 8.13 50.30
N GLY A 383 -1.42 7.35 51.38
CA GLY A 383 -1.53 7.88 52.74
C GLY A 383 -0.28 8.66 53.18
N ILE A 384 0.91 8.14 52.87
CA ILE A 384 2.19 8.83 53.13
C ILE A 384 2.28 10.15 52.35
N GLN A 385 1.89 10.15 51.07
CA GLN A 385 1.88 11.37 50.24
C GLN A 385 0.89 12.41 50.79
N GLN A 386 -0.25 11.97 51.32
CA GLN A 386 -1.23 12.86 51.93
C GLN A 386 -0.72 13.46 53.25
N LEU A 387 0.00 12.70 54.08
CA LEU A 387 0.64 13.21 55.30
C LEU A 387 1.75 14.25 54.98
N ILE A 388 2.52 14.04 53.92
CA ILE A 388 3.49 15.04 53.43
C ILE A 388 2.77 16.29 52.92
N ALA A 389 1.68 16.12 52.16
CA ALA A 389 0.88 17.24 51.65
C ALA A 389 0.20 18.05 52.77
N ASN A 390 -0.17 17.39 53.88
CA ASN A 390 -0.74 18.00 55.07
C ASN A 390 0.31 18.70 55.97
N GLY A 391 1.60 18.55 55.68
CA GLY A 391 2.69 19.16 56.45
C GLY A 391 3.11 18.38 57.70
N ASP A 392 2.60 17.16 57.91
CA ASP A 392 2.98 16.30 59.03
C ASP A 392 4.42 15.75 58.90
N PHE A 393 4.93 15.67 57.67
CA PHE A 393 6.25 15.15 57.35
C PHE A 393 6.91 15.95 56.21
N LYS A 394 8.24 15.98 56.17
CA LYS A 394 8.99 16.62 55.07
C LYS A 394 9.01 15.72 53.84
N MET A 395 9.10 16.34 52.66
CA MET A 395 9.25 15.60 51.40
C MET A 395 10.58 14.86 51.40
N GLN A 396 10.58 13.60 50.96
CA GLN A 396 11.80 12.81 50.84
C GLN A 396 11.84 12.03 49.52
N ILE A 397 13.04 11.89 48.97
CA ILE A 397 13.31 11.13 47.75
C ILE A 397 14.46 10.16 48.07
N ASP A 398 14.23 8.87 47.83
CA ASP A 398 15.24 7.81 47.98
C ASP A 398 15.97 7.80 49.35
N GLY A 399 15.24 8.04 50.44
CA GLY A 399 15.77 8.00 51.80
C GLY A 399 16.53 9.24 52.24
N LYS A 400 16.42 10.34 51.49
CA LYS A 400 16.93 11.66 51.88
C LYS A 400 15.80 12.69 51.90
N ILE A 401 15.76 13.51 52.94
CA ILE A 401 14.84 14.65 53.04
C ILE A 401 15.27 15.68 52.00
N VAL A 402 14.30 16.14 51.21
CA VAL A 402 14.47 17.23 50.25
C VAL A 402 13.89 18.47 50.92
N GLU A 403 14.71 19.49 51.13
CA GLU A 403 14.25 20.79 51.66
C GLU A 403 13.35 21.52 50.67
#